data_AF-A0A6P1W1V2-F1
#
_entry.id   AF-A0A6P1W1V2-F1
#
_cell.length_a   1.000
_cell.length_b   1.000
_cell.length_c   1.000
_cell.angle_alpha   90.00
_cell.angle_beta   90.00
_cell.angle_gamma   90.00
#
_symmetry.space_group_name_H-M   'P 1'
#
loop_
_entity.id
_entity.type
_entity.pdbx_description
1 polymer ?
#
loop_
_entity_poly.entity_id
_entity_poly.type
_entity_poly.pdbx_seq_one_letter_code
_entity_poly.pdbx_strand_id
1 'polypeptide(L)'
;MKQLFLFLLLTPTLWAQSIPPPTLYPNPEAALQLYRSTLLRLRQEYTNHRDLPDLKFFLFGMGDRTKYIYRNGRLINALTGNIEEQWVVKNEIIVPSEYLVHLTLDEGVTIQIREDETGVWILQTPPAKARNVAKMPKPRRVGATRSVLNLPRFADHTFGLVLRVLHHEILINVVTGTDGIGRPVPNLLVYQKPWYRDAALMAMVMRETGNLRLIRDWIMTIRDPFDRNNAGIAEADNPGQVLFLVSLVADQNHPVVQSALDSLKQFKRENYIIGKTDGAEHPVFQTKWLKYGLKSLGLPDTYVIPNQYDSYSSLFWWDYTAEHVAGKKFGEESSMNYPYLTWAEDHFYSRTEKPEKRGMLGTIDYPLSWEQKASQAHYPGLTVLDKGFVKQKLAFPHSWHAAEMFLQLFDK
;
A
#
# COMPACT_ATOMS: atom_id res chain seq x y z
N MET A 1 26.02 -34.80 -49.17
CA MET A 1 25.04 -33.79 -49.64
C MET A 1 24.04 -33.52 -48.52
N LYS A 2 24.34 -32.60 -47.60
CA LYS A 2 23.39 -32.05 -46.62
C LYS A 2 23.80 -30.60 -46.36
N GLN A 3 23.06 -29.66 -46.94
CA GLN A 3 23.23 -28.23 -46.74
C GLN A 3 22.75 -27.87 -45.34
N LEU A 4 23.63 -27.24 -44.55
CA LEU A 4 23.29 -26.64 -43.27
C LEU A 4 22.90 -25.18 -43.56
N PHE A 5 21.60 -24.87 -43.51
CA PHE A 5 21.12 -23.49 -43.60
C PHE A 5 21.35 -22.78 -42.26
N LEU A 6 22.25 -21.80 -42.27
CA LEU A 6 22.48 -20.91 -41.14
C LEU A 6 21.42 -19.79 -41.19
N PHE A 7 20.37 -19.91 -40.36
CA PHE A 7 19.41 -18.83 -40.15
C PHE A 7 20.02 -17.82 -39.14
N LEU A 8 20.54 -16.70 -39.66
CA LEU A 8 20.80 -15.51 -38.86
C LEU A 8 19.46 -14.86 -38.49
N LEU A 9 18.99 -15.13 -37.26
CA LEU A 9 17.91 -14.38 -36.63
C LEU A 9 18.46 -13.01 -36.21
N LEU A 10 18.30 -12.02 -37.09
CA LEU A 10 18.37 -10.60 -36.73
C LEU A 10 17.16 -10.29 -35.83
N THR A 11 17.36 -10.31 -34.51
CA THR A 11 16.38 -9.72 -33.59
C THR A 11 16.42 -8.20 -33.77
N PRO A 12 15.27 -7.54 -34.07
CA PRO A 12 15.26 -6.09 -34.10
C PRO A 12 15.53 -5.61 -32.68
N THR A 13 16.64 -4.91 -32.48
CA THR A 13 16.87 -4.11 -31.28
C THR A 13 15.74 -3.10 -31.19
N LEU A 14 14.72 -3.40 -30.39
CA LEU A 14 13.74 -2.42 -29.92
C LEU A 14 14.53 -1.33 -29.21
N TRP A 15 14.79 -0.23 -29.90
CA TRP A 15 15.27 0.98 -29.28
C TRP A 15 14.25 1.34 -28.21
N ALA A 16 14.67 1.26 -26.95
CA ALA A 16 13.84 1.66 -25.83
C ALA A 16 13.48 3.15 -26.01
N GLN A 17 12.32 3.43 -26.57
CA GLN A 17 11.79 4.78 -26.62
C GLN A 17 11.64 5.25 -25.18
N SER A 18 12.43 6.24 -24.78
CA SER A 18 12.30 6.86 -23.48
C SER A 18 10.91 7.45 -23.36
N ILE A 19 10.14 7.01 -22.35
CA ILE A 19 8.84 7.61 -22.04
C ILE A 19 9.03 9.13 -21.87
N PRO A 20 8.30 9.97 -22.62
CA PRO A 20 8.48 11.41 -22.56
C PRO A 20 8.11 11.93 -21.16
N PRO A 21 8.78 12.99 -20.67
CA PRO A 21 8.40 13.64 -19.42
C PRO A 21 6.93 14.11 -19.46
N PRO A 22 6.26 14.18 -18.29
CA PRO A 22 4.90 14.66 -18.23
C PRO A 22 4.81 16.14 -18.61
N THR A 23 3.63 16.55 -19.07
CA THR A 23 3.28 17.96 -19.28
C THR A 23 2.49 18.51 -18.09
N LEU A 24 2.29 19.83 -18.05
CA LEU A 24 1.42 20.47 -17.07
C LEU A 24 0.01 19.86 -17.15
N TYR A 25 -0.56 19.56 -15.98
CA TYR A 25 -1.93 19.12 -15.81
C TYR A 25 -2.87 20.33 -15.98
N PRO A 26 -3.81 20.31 -16.93
CA PRO A 26 -4.48 21.52 -17.38
C PRO A 26 -5.54 22.08 -16.41
N ASN A 27 -6.23 21.25 -15.62
CA ASN A 27 -7.30 21.69 -14.73
C ASN A 27 -7.30 20.93 -13.40
N PRO A 28 -6.40 21.27 -12.47
CA PRO A 28 -6.29 20.64 -11.15
C PRO A 28 -7.57 20.78 -10.31
N GLU A 29 -8.25 21.93 -10.39
CA GLU A 29 -9.48 22.22 -9.64
C GLU A 29 -10.61 21.27 -10.03
N ALA A 30 -10.86 21.08 -11.33
CA ALA A 30 -11.90 20.16 -11.80
C ALA A 30 -11.59 18.71 -11.40
N ALA A 31 -10.32 18.30 -11.49
CA ALA A 31 -9.90 16.96 -11.06
C ALA A 31 -10.11 16.75 -9.56
N LEU A 32 -9.79 17.75 -8.73
CA LEU A 32 -10.04 17.69 -7.29
C LEU A 32 -11.53 17.60 -6.97
N GLN A 33 -12.38 18.36 -7.66
CA GLN A 33 -13.83 18.31 -7.45
C GLN A 33 -14.42 16.95 -7.86
N LEU A 34 -13.94 16.35 -8.95
CA LEU A 34 -14.36 15.02 -9.38
C LEU A 34 -13.92 13.94 -8.38
N TYR A 35 -12.73 14.05 -7.82
CA TYR A 35 -12.27 13.16 -6.74
C TYR A 35 -13.15 13.30 -5.49
N ARG A 36 -13.39 14.53 -5.03
CA ARG A 36 -14.23 14.82 -3.86
C ARG A 36 -15.66 14.32 -4.02
N SER A 37 -16.27 14.48 -5.18
CA SER A 37 -17.61 13.96 -5.44
C SER A 37 -17.65 12.43 -5.42
N THR A 38 -16.60 11.76 -5.90
CA THR A 38 -16.47 10.30 -5.83
C THR A 38 -16.27 9.82 -4.39
N LEU A 39 -15.41 10.48 -3.61
CA LEU A 39 -15.19 10.16 -2.20
C LEU A 39 -16.44 10.44 -1.35
N LEU A 40 -17.19 11.50 -1.64
CA LEU A 40 -18.46 11.80 -0.96
C LEU A 40 -19.49 10.69 -1.18
N ARG A 41 -19.62 10.17 -2.41
CA ARG A 41 -20.48 9.01 -2.69
C ARG A 41 -20.07 7.79 -1.86
N LEU A 42 -18.76 7.52 -1.76
CA LEU A 42 -18.28 6.43 -0.92
C LEU A 42 -18.64 6.64 0.57
N ARG A 43 -18.49 7.85 1.09
CA ARG A 43 -18.90 8.23 2.45
C ARG A 43 -20.41 8.11 2.69
N GLN A 44 -21.23 8.27 1.65
CA GLN A 44 -22.68 8.04 1.75
C GLN A 44 -23.01 6.54 1.83
N GLU A 45 -22.21 5.69 1.19
CA GLU A 45 -22.38 4.24 1.27
C GLU A 45 -21.87 3.63 2.59
N TYR A 46 -20.81 4.19 3.16
CA TYR A 46 -20.20 3.76 4.42
C TYR A 46 -20.42 4.85 5.47
N THR A 47 -21.47 4.71 6.29
CA THR A 47 -21.94 5.77 7.19
C THR A 47 -21.10 5.95 8.45
N ASN A 48 -20.16 5.06 8.72
CA ASN A 48 -19.27 5.15 9.87
C ASN A 48 -18.09 6.07 9.53
N HIS A 49 -18.10 7.28 10.07
CA HIS A 49 -17.06 8.27 9.82
C HIS A 49 -16.25 8.57 11.07
N ARG A 50 -15.01 9.00 10.84
CA ARG A 50 -14.10 9.46 11.88
C ARG A 50 -13.56 10.84 11.53
N ASP A 51 -13.68 11.76 12.47
CA ASP A 51 -12.99 13.03 12.39
C ASP A 51 -11.49 12.84 12.57
N LEU A 52 -10.74 13.22 11.52
CA LEU A 52 -9.29 13.12 11.47
C LEU A 52 -8.70 14.53 11.32
N PRO A 53 -7.51 14.81 11.89
CA PRO A 53 -6.93 16.14 11.77
C PRO A 53 -6.57 16.45 10.31
N ASP A 54 -7.13 17.55 9.80
CA ASP A 54 -6.88 18.03 8.44
C ASP A 54 -5.52 18.76 8.37
N LEU A 55 -4.48 17.99 8.05
CA LEU A 55 -3.16 18.54 7.73
C LEU A 55 -2.96 18.54 6.22
N LYS A 56 -2.71 19.71 5.64
CA LYS A 56 -2.37 19.82 4.21
C LYS A 56 -0.95 19.34 3.93
N PHE A 57 -0.81 18.11 3.44
CA PHE A 57 0.43 17.55 2.92
C PHE A 57 0.14 16.52 1.83
N PHE A 58 1.16 16.17 1.04
CA PHE A 58 1.08 15.07 0.08
C PHE A 58 2.38 14.26 0.09
N LEU A 59 2.29 12.94 -0.08
CA LEU A 59 3.47 12.09 -0.13
C LEU A 59 3.81 11.74 -1.57
N PHE A 60 5.10 11.78 -1.90
CA PHE A 60 5.65 11.40 -3.19
C PHE A 60 6.72 10.32 -3.03
N GLY A 61 6.94 9.54 -4.07
CA GLY A 61 7.94 8.47 -4.09
C GLY A 61 7.34 7.09 -3.93
N MET A 62 6.26 6.80 -4.65
CA MET A 62 5.66 5.47 -4.74
C MET A 62 6.69 4.40 -5.14
N GLY A 63 6.55 3.20 -4.59
CA GLY A 63 7.43 2.07 -4.86
C GLY A 63 8.81 2.23 -4.22
N ASP A 64 9.86 1.81 -4.90
CA ASP A 64 11.25 1.81 -4.41
C ASP A 64 11.96 3.18 -4.51
N ARG A 65 11.23 4.25 -4.84
CA ARG A 65 11.75 5.62 -5.01
C ARG A 65 12.08 6.31 -3.68
N THR A 66 12.92 7.34 -3.70
CA THR A 66 13.07 8.23 -2.54
C THR A 66 11.74 8.87 -2.15
N LYS A 67 11.48 8.89 -0.84
CA LYS A 67 10.23 9.36 -0.24
C LYS A 67 10.30 10.86 0.05
N TYR A 68 9.27 11.59 -0.36
CA TYR A 68 9.15 13.03 -0.14
C TYR A 68 7.79 13.40 0.45
N ILE A 69 7.78 14.48 1.22
CA ILE A 69 6.60 15.13 1.77
C ILE A 69 6.54 16.51 1.14
N TYR A 70 5.46 16.80 0.42
CA TYR A 70 5.07 18.17 0.16
C TYR A 70 4.31 18.73 1.36
N ARG A 71 4.70 19.90 1.87
CA ARG A 71 3.94 20.65 2.90
C ARG A 71 4.29 22.14 2.87
N ASN A 72 3.27 23.01 2.84
CA ASN A 72 3.42 24.46 2.97
C ASN A 72 4.52 25.06 2.05
N GLY A 73 4.49 24.71 0.77
CA GLY A 73 5.47 25.18 -0.20
C GLY A 73 6.88 24.58 -0.07
N ARG A 74 7.04 23.46 0.65
CA ARG A 74 8.32 22.75 0.77
C ARG A 74 8.18 21.33 0.26
N LEU A 75 9.20 20.86 -0.47
CA LEU A 75 9.40 19.44 -0.75
C LEU A 75 10.49 18.94 0.18
N ILE A 76 10.12 18.04 1.09
CA ILE A 76 10.94 17.59 2.21
C ILE A 76 11.25 16.11 2.01
N ASN A 77 12.51 15.70 2.14
CA ASN A 77 12.87 14.30 2.17
C ASN A 77 12.28 13.64 3.43
N ALA A 78 11.42 12.63 3.25
CA ALA A 78 10.61 12.09 4.34
C ALA A 78 11.43 11.37 5.42
N LEU A 79 12.61 10.85 5.06
CA LEU A 79 13.46 10.08 5.96
C LEU A 79 14.49 10.95 6.69
N THR A 80 15.01 11.99 6.02
CA THR A 80 16.06 12.85 6.58
C THR A 80 15.52 14.17 7.14
N GLY A 81 14.33 14.60 6.72
CA GLY A 81 13.77 15.91 7.05
C GLY A 81 14.40 17.09 6.26
N ASN A 82 15.35 16.82 5.36
CA ASN A 82 15.98 17.85 4.54
C ASN A 82 14.99 18.48 3.57
N ILE A 83 15.05 19.81 3.42
CA ILE A 83 14.27 20.54 2.42
C ILE A 83 15.02 20.48 1.09
N GLU A 84 14.45 19.81 0.10
CA GLU A 84 15.02 19.70 -1.25
C GLU A 84 14.65 20.89 -2.13
N GLU A 85 13.43 21.39 -1.96
CA GLU A 85 12.89 22.52 -2.70
C GLU A 85 11.97 23.35 -1.80
N GLN A 86 11.94 24.67 -2.04
CA GLN A 86 11.07 25.58 -1.31
C GLN A 86 10.56 26.70 -2.22
N TRP A 87 9.28 27.02 -2.07
CA TRP A 87 8.59 28.08 -2.81
C TRP A 87 7.83 29.00 -1.85
N VAL A 88 7.67 30.26 -2.27
CA VAL A 88 6.74 31.20 -1.63
C VAL A 88 5.38 31.02 -2.31
N VAL A 89 4.49 30.28 -1.65
CA VAL A 89 3.22 29.83 -2.23
C VAL A 89 2.11 30.81 -1.89
N LYS A 90 1.37 31.26 -2.91
CA LYS A 90 0.14 32.06 -2.75
C LYS A 90 -1.09 31.16 -2.59
N ASN A 91 -1.15 30.11 -3.40
CA ASN A 91 -2.23 29.13 -3.37
C ASN A 91 -1.69 27.74 -3.69
N GLU A 92 -2.27 26.71 -3.07
CA GLU A 92 -1.92 25.32 -3.29
C GLU A 92 -3.18 24.46 -3.47
N ILE A 93 -3.09 23.49 -4.38
CA ILE A 93 -4.12 22.49 -4.64
C ILE A 93 -3.43 21.14 -4.66
N ILE A 94 -3.92 20.22 -3.82
CA ILE A 94 -3.48 18.83 -3.79
C ILE A 94 -4.58 18.02 -4.47
N VAL A 95 -4.24 17.24 -5.49
CA VAL A 95 -5.15 16.34 -6.20
C VAL A 95 -4.65 14.91 -6.00
N PRO A 96 -5.07 14.22 -4.93
CA PRO A 96 -4.53 12.91 -4.56
C PRO A 96 -4.67 11.87 -5.68
N SER A 97 -5.83 11.83 -6.35
CA SER A 97 -6.09 10.89 -7.44
C SER A 97 -5.21 11.11 -8.68
N GLU A 98 -4.63 12.30 -8.85
CA GLU A 98 -3.73 12.62 -9.96
C GLU A 98 -2.25 12.68 -9.56
N TYR A 99 -1.94 12.32 -8.30
CA TYR A 99 -0.60 12.37 -7.71
C TYR A 99 0.06 13.72 -7.97
N LEU A 100 -0.70 14.79 -7.72
CA LEU A 100 -0.39 16.16 -8.15
C LEU A 100 -0.50 17.13 -6.98
N VAL A 101 0.52 17.97 -6.84
CA VAL A 101 0.46 19.22 -6.10
C VAL A 101 0.65 20.36 -7.09
N HIS A 102 -0.33 21.26 -7.15
CA HIS A 102 -0.31 22.46 -7.98
C HIS A 102 -0.15 23.70 -7.10
N LEU A 103 0.85 24.51 -7.40
CA LEU A 103 1.18 25.74 -6.68
C LEU A 103 1.03 26.93 -7.60
N THR A 104 0.35 27.95 -7.12
CA THR A 104 0.39 29.29 -7.70
C THR A 104 1.33 30.14 -6.86
N LEU A 105 2.35 30.70 -7.49
CA LEU A 105 3.29 31.65 -6.89
C LEU A 105 2.90 33.08 -7.29
N ASP A 106 3.74 34.05 -6.94
CA ASP A 106 3.60 35.42 -7.40
C ASP A 106 3.77 35.56 -8.92
N GLU A 107 3.25 36.66 -9.48
CA GLU A 107 3.31 37.00 -10.91
C GLU A 107 2.73 35.93 -11.87
N GLY A 108 1.85 35.06 -11.36
CA GLY A 108 1.16 34.03 -12.14
C GLY A 108 2.04 32.82 -12.50
N VAL A 109 3.23 32.69 -11.89
CA VAL A 109 4.06 31.49 -12.05
C VAL A 109 3.34 30.31 -11.39
N THR A 110 3.31 29.19 -12.09
CA THR A 110 2.75 27.93 -11.62
C THR A 110 3.87 26.91 -11.48
N ILE A 111 3.86 26.16 -10.38
CA ILE A 111 4.63 24.93 -10.20
C ILE A 111 3.67 23.76 -10.09
N GLN A 112 3.99 22.65 -10.73
CA GLN A 112 3.35 21.37 -10.47
C GLN A 112 4.39 20.34 -10.05
N ILE A 113 4.18 19.71 -8.90
CA ILE A 113 4.88 18.49 -8.51
C ILE A 113 3.96 17.34 -8.89
N ARG A 114 4.42 16.46 -9.79
CA ARG A 114 3.64 15.33 -10.32
C ARG A 114 4.41 14.04 -10.17
N GLU A 115 3.74 12.97 -9.80
CA GLU A 115 4.31 11.63 -9.84
C GLU A 115 3.62 10.77 -10.89
N ASP A 116 4.43 10.13 -11.75
CA ASP A 116 3.97 9.24 -12.81
C ASP A 116 4.69 7.88 -12.76
N GLU A 117 4.50 7.07 -13.78
CA GLU A 117 5.09 5.74 -13.93
C GLU A 117 6.62 5.76 -13.95
N THR A 118 7.28 6.92 -14.08
CA THR A 118 8.74 7.02 -14.28
C THR A 118 9.48 7.82 -13.22
N GLY A 119 8.77 8.67 -12.44
CA GLY A 119 9.34 9.35 -11.29
C GLY A 119 8.50 10.50 -10.77
N VAL A 120 9.10 11.30 -9.89
CA VAL A 120 8.53 12.55 -9.37
C VAL A 120 9.11 13.71 -10.17
N TRP A 121 8.26 14.57 -10.68
CA TRP A 121 8.60 15.65 -11.61
C TRP A 121 8.18 17.00 -11.05
N ILE A 122 9.00 18.01 -11.32
CA ILE A 122 8.69 19.42 -11.12
C ILE A 122 8.54 20.06 -12.49
N LEU A 123 7.37 20.63 -12.73
CA LEU A 123 7.01 21.36 -13.94
C LEU A 123 6.74 22.81 -13.57
N GLN A 124 7.16 23.74 -14.42
CA GLN A 124 7.04 25.17 -14.14
C GLN A 124 6.59 25.94 -15.39
N THR A 125 5.67 26.88 -15.21
CA THR A 125 5.36 27.87 -16.24
C THR A 125 6.35 29.04 -16.20
N PRO A 126 6.63 29.70 -17.34
CA PRO A 126 7.34 30.96 -17.31
C PRO A 126 6.52 32.05 -16.58
N PRO A 127 7.16 33.09 -16.02
CA PRO A 127 6.45 34.24 -15.48
C PRO A 127 5.55 34.91 -16.52
N ALA A 128 4.41 35.47 -16.11
CA ALA A 128 3.44 36.07 -17.03
C ALA A 128 4.02 37.22 -17.88
N LYS A 129 5.08 37.88 -17.40
CA LYS A 129 5.80 38.96 -18.10
C LYS A 129 6.91 38.47 -19.04
N ALA A 130 7.13 37.15 -19.15
CA ALA A 130 8.19 36.61 -20.00
C ALA A 130 7.87 36.86 -21.49
N ARG A 131 8.64 37.75 -22.12
CA ARG A 131 8.46 38.17 -23.52
C ARG A 131 8.71 37.06 -24.55
N ASN A 132 9.28 35.92 -24.15
CA ASN A 132 9.55 34.77 -25.02
C ASN A 132 8.89 33.51 -24.48
N VAL A 133 7.69 33.21 -24.98
CA VAL A 133 6.91 32.00 -24.65
C VAL A 133 7.62 30.73 -25.17
N ALA A 134 8.55 30.85 -26.12
CA ALA A 134 9.26 29.74 -26.76
C ALA A 134 10.29 29.01 -25.86
N LYS A 135 10.49 29.42 -24.61
CA LYS A 135 11.48 28.80 -23.70
C LYS A 135 10.82 28.40 -22.38
N MET A 136 9.83 27.50 -22.44
CA MET A 136 9.29 26.89 -21.22
C MET A 136 10.40 26.13 -20.48
N PRO A 137 10.49 26.25 -19.14
CA PRO A 137 11.35 25.39 -18.36
C PRO A 137 11.05 23.92 -18.66
N LYS A 138 12.08 23.13 -18.96
CA LYS A 138 11.90 21.69 -19.19
C LYS A 138 11.46 21.03 -17.87
N PRO A 139 10.54 20.05 -17.92
CA PRO A 139 10.23 19.22 -16.75
C PRO A 139 11.50 18.64 -16.15
N ARG A 140 11.65 18.75 -14.82
CA ARG A 140 12.79 18.23 -14.08
C ARG A 140 12.35 17.09 -13.19
N ARG A 141 12.99 15.94 -13.29
CA ARG A 141 12.77 14.83 -12.35
C ARG A 141 13.54 15.10 -11.06
N VAL A 142 12.90 14.84 -9.91
CA VAL A 142 13.50 14.92 -8.58
C VAL A 142 14.51 13.77 -8.40
N GLY A 143 15.61 14.04 -7.69
CA GLY A 143 16.71 13.09 -7.50
C GLY A 143 16.25 11.75 -6.91
N ALA A 144 16.87 10.64 -7.34
CA ALA A 144 16.61 9.29 -6.84
C ALA A 144 15.11 8.83 -6.89
N THR A 145 14.33 9.40 -7.81
CA THR A 145 12.94 8.95 -8.08
C THR A 145 12.78 8.18 -9.38
N ARG A 146 13.89 7.91 -10.10
CA ARG A 146 13.85 7.14 -11.34
C ARG A 146 13.64 5.65 -11.02
N SER A 147 12.40 5.21 -11.08
CA SER A 147 12.02 3.80 -11.11
C SER A 147 10.69 3.67 -11.82
N VAL A 148 10.51 2.60 -12.60
CA VAL A 148 9.24 2.38 -13.31
C VAL A 148 8.17 1.91 -12.30
N LEU A 149 6.89 2.11 -12.55
CA LEU A 149 5.83 1.39 -11.82
C LEU A 149 4.57 1.43 -12.68
N ASN A 150 3.59 0.61 -12.35
CA ASN A 150 2.31 0.62 -13.06
C ASN A 150 1.30 1.43 -12.24
N LEU A 151 0.61 2.41 -12.84
CA LEU A 151 -0.39 3.27 -12.17
C LEU A 151 -1.74 3.22 -12.91
N PRO A 152 -2.51 2.12 -12.78
CA PRO A 152 -3.77 1.96 -13.48
C PRO A 152 -4.72 3.14 -13.21
N ARG A 153 -5.48 3.56 -14.23
CA ARG A 153 -6.49 4.61 -14.07
C ARG A 153 -7.75 4.14 -13.34
N PHE A 154 -7.99 2.83 -13.30
CA PHE A 154 -9.22 2.21 -12.76
C PHE A 154 -10.50 2.82 -13.33
N ALA A 155 -10.48 3.18 -14.62
CA ALA A 155 -11.57 3.93 -15.26
C ALA A 155 -12.90 3.16 -15.29
N ASP A 156 -12.83 1.83 -15.28
CA ASP A 156 -13.99 0.94 -15.34
C ASP A 156 -14.59 0.62 -13.95
N HIS A 157 -14.04 1.18 -12.87
CA HIS A 157 -14.54 0.96 -11.50
C HIS A 157 -15.31 2.18 -10.97
N THR A 158 -16.43 1.92 -10.28
CA THR A 158 -17.30 2.95 -9.67
C THR A 158 -16.53 3.97 -8.82
N PHE A 159 -15.52 3.50 -8.08
CA PHE A 159 -14.67 4.30 -7.20
C PHE A 159 -13.23 4.43 -7.71
N GLY A 160 -13.03 4.42 -9.03
CA GLY A 160 -11.69 4.43 -9.65
C GLY A 160 -10.73 5.50 -9.11
N LEU A 161 -11.22 6.72 -8.86
CA LEU A 161 -10.39 7.80 -8.29
C LEU A 161 -9.98 7.54 -6.83
N VAL A 162 -10.81 6.85 -6.05
CA VAL A 162 -10.47 6.43 -4.68
C VAL A 162 -9.48 5.26 -4.72
N LEU A 163 -9.67 4.30 -5.64
CA LEU A 163 -8.73 3.20 -5.86
C LEU A 163 -7.33 3.73 -6.22
N ARG A 164 -7.22 4.81 -7.00
CA ARG A 164 -5.93 5.46 -7.29
C ARG A 164 -5.24 5.98 -6.02
N VAL A 165 -5.98 6.55 -5.08
CA VAL A 165 -5.44 7.06 -3.80
C VAL A 165 -5.01 5.91 -2.89
N LEU A 166 -5.85 4.89 -2.74
CA LEU A 166 -5.52 3.70 -1.95
C LEU A 166 -4.30 2.95 -2.53
N HIS A 167 -4.21 2.84 -3.85
CA HIS A 167 -3.05 2.27 -4.52
C HIS A 167 -1.77 3.06 -4.25
N HIS A 168 -1.85 4.39 -4.26
CA HIS A 168 -0.74 5.25 -3.84
C HIS A 168 -0.34 4.99 -2.39
N GLU A 169 -1.30 4.90 -1.48
CA GLU A 169 -1.05 4.66 -0.05
C GLU A 169 -0.44 3.28 0.24
N ILE A 170 -0.65 2.31 -0.64
CA ILE A 170 0.06 1.02 -0.62
C ILE A 170 1.49 1.20 -1.14
N LEU A 171 1.66 1.82 -2.31
CA LEU A 171 2.96 1.95 -2.95
C LEU A 171 3.93 2.87 -2.19
N ILE A 172 3.44 3.94 -1.56
CA ILE A 172 4.27 4.87 -0.78
C ILE A 172 4.90 4.20 0.45
N ASN A 173 4.31 3.09 0.90
CA ASN A 173 4.76 2.29 2.03
C ASN A 173 5.77 1.19 1.63
N VAL A 174 6.27 1.20 0.40
CA VAL A 174 7.45 0.42 0.00
C VAL A 174 8.70 1.26 0.30
N VAL A 175 9.48 0.88 1.31
CA VAL A 175 10.70 1.61 1.70
C VAL A 175 11.96 0.89 1.23
N THR A 176 12.91 1.65 0.70
CA THR A 176 14.18 1.12 0.19
C THR A 176 15.29 1.44 1.17
N GLY A 177 16.03 0.41 1.59
CA GLY A 177 17.23 0.57 2.41
C GLY A 177 18.45 0.98 1.59
N THR A 178 19.62 1.04 2.23
CA THR A 178 20.90 1.28 1.55
C THR A 178 21.30 0.15 0.60
N ASP A 179 20.68 -1.02 0.73
CA ASP A 179 20.85 -2.18 -0.14
C ASP A 179 20.01 -2.13 -1.43
N GLY A 180 19.19 -1.10 -1.62
CA GLY A 180 18.35 -0.97 -2.81
C GLY A 180 17.14 -1.90 -2.82
N ILE A 181 16.87 -2.66 -1.74
CA ILE A 181 15.76 -3.62 -1.68
C ILE A 181 14.49 -2.92 -1.15
N GLY A 182 13.44 -2.93 -1.96
CA GLY A 182 12.11 -2.42 -1.60
C GLY A 182 11.39 -3.33 -0.60
N ARG A 183 10.95 -2.75 0.53
CA ARG A 183 10.33 -3.46 1.65
C ARG A 183 8.92 -2.93 1.93
N PRO A 184 7.88 -3.77 1.91
CA PRO A 184 6.51 -3.34 2.21
C PRO A 184 6.33 -3.20 3.73
N VAL A 185 6.23 -1.97 4.25
CA VAL A 185 6.03 -1.70 5.68
C VAL A 185 4.59 -1.25 5.97
N PRO A 186 4.09 -1.38 7.21
CA PRO A 186 2.75 -0.90 7.57
C PRO A 186 2.60 0.62 7.36
N ASN A 187 3.61 1.39 7.76
CA ASN A 187 3.71 2.83 7.54
C ASN A 187 5.19 3.25 7.47
N LEU A 188 5.58 4.00 6.43
CA LEU A 188 6.98 4.37 6.18
C LEU A 188 7.64 5.25 7.26
N LEU A 189 6.85 5.95 8.08
CA LEU A 189 7.34 6.92 9.08
C LEU A 189 7.46 6.30 10.47
N VAL A 190 6.69 5.26 10.80
CA VAL A 190 6.65 4.70 12.16
C VAL A 190 7.03 3.22 12.24
N TYR A 191 7.21 2.53 11.11
CA TYR A 191 7.69 1.15 11.08
C TYR A 191 8.97 1.02 10.25
N GLN A 192 9.92 0.25 10.78
CA GLN A 192 11.23 0.03 10.14
C GLN A 192 11.32 -1.31 9.38
N LYS A 193 10.40 -2.23 9.63
CA LYS A 193 10.44 -3.59 9.10
C LYS A 193 9.06 -4.01 8.59
N PRO A 194 9.02 -4.82 7.50
CA PRO A 194 7.78 -5.43 7.04
C PRO A 194 7.16 -6.33 8.10
N TRP A 195 5.83 -6.27 8.18
CA TRP A 195 5.00 -7.29 8.84
C TRP A 195 4.47 -8.24 7.77
N TYR A 196 4.58 -9.55 7.97
CA TYR A 196 4.22 -10.51 6.93
C TYR A 196 2.74 -10.46 6.56
N ARG A 197 1.88 -10.16 7.54
CA ARG A 197 0.45 -9.96 7.34
C ARG A 197 0.15 -8.76 6.44
N ASP A 198 0.63 -7.58 6.80
CA ASP A 198 0.50 -6.36 5.97
C ASP A 198 1.10 -6.57 4.58
N ALA A 199 2.32 -7.14 4.53
CA ALA A 199 3.01 -7.41 3.27
C ALA A 199 2.23 -8.37 2.37
N ALA A 200 1.56 -9.38 2.92
CA ALA A 200 0.74 -10.30 2.15
C ALA A 200 -0.47 -9.60 1.51
N LEU A 201 -1.17 -8.74 2.25
CA LEU A 201 -2.29 -7.95 1.71
C LEU A 201 -1.82 -6.92 0.68
N MET A 202 -0.71 -6.23 0.94
CA MET A 202 -0.06 -5.36 -0.06
C MET A 202 0.30 -6.15 -1.32
N ALA A 203 0.84 -7.36 -1.18
CA ALA A 203 1.26 -8.20 -2.30
C ALA A 203 0.08 -8.66 -3.17
N MET A 204 -1.10 -8.89 -2.57
CA MET A 204 -2.34 -9.15 -3.34
C MET A 204 -2.66 -7.97 -4.26
N VAL A 205 -2.66 -6.73 -3.74
CA VAL A 205 -2.91 -5.54 -4.57
C VAL A 205 -1.79 -5.32 -5.61
N MET A 206 -0.54 -5.54 -5.22
CA MET A 206 0.59 -5.42 -6.15
C MET A 206 0.56 -6.47 -7.25
N ARG A 207 -0.04 -7.65 -7.02
CA ARG A 207 -0.27 -8.65 -8.07
C ARG A 207 -1.30 -8.13 -9.06
N GLU A 208 -2.47 -7.70 -8.59
CA GLU A 208 -3.55 -7.20 -9.45
C GLU A 208 -3.14 -5.95 -10.24
N THR A 209 -2.28 -5.12 -9.66
CA THR A 209 -1.81 -3.88 -10.31
C THR A 209 -0.50 -4.03 -11.08
N GLY A 210 0.09 -5.23 -11.18
CA GLY A 210 1.33 -5.45 -11.93
C GLY A 210 2.58 -4.81 -11.30
N ASN A 211 2.59 -4.64 -9.98
CA ASN A 211 3.66 -3.99 -9.21
C ASN A 211 4.47 -4.94 -8.31
N LEU A 212 4.23 -6.25 -8.33
CA LEU A 212 4.94 -7.24 -7.48
C LEU A 212 6.47 -7.14 -7.54
N ARG A 213 7.03 -6.69 -8.67
CA ARG A 213 8.47 -6.50 -8.84
C ARG A 213 9.10 -5.58 -7.78
N LEU A 214 8.33 -4.68 -7.17
CA LEU A 214 8.81 -3.71 -6.19
C LEU A 214 9.22 -4.36 -4.87
N ILE A 215 8.67 -5.54 -4.55
CA ILE A 215 8.95 -6.28 -3.31
C ILE A 215 9.53 -7.66 -3.56
N ARG A 216 9.74 -8.04 -4.84
CA ARG A 216 10.23 -9.35 -5.26
C ARG A 216 11.54 -9.70 -4.56
N ASP A 217 12.52 -8.80 -4.62
CA ASP A 217 13.85 -9.07 -4.07
C ASP A 217 13.81 -9.23 -2.55
N TRP A 218 12.95 -8.45 -1.87
CA TRP A 218 12.72 -8.64 -0.44
C TRP A 218 12.16 -10.03 -0.13
N ILE A 219 11.14 -10.49 -0.85
CA ILE A 219 10.59 -11.84 -0.66
C ILE A 219 11.69 -12.91 -0.85
N MET A 220 12.52 -12.77 -1.88
CA MET A 220 13.65 -13.67 -2.14
C MET A 220 14.74 -13.65 -1.06
N THR A 221 14.76 -12.62 -0.20
CA THR A 221 15.68 -12.53 0.94
C THR A 221 15.13 -13.13 2.23
N ILE A 222 13.84 -13.49 2.29
CA ILE A 222 13.23 -14.05 3.49
C ILE A 222 13.92 -15.39 3.83
N ARG A 223 14.45 -15.51 5.05
CA ARG A 223 15.06 -16.75 5.57
C ARG A 223 14.44 -17.22 6.87
N ASP A 224 13.74 -16.32 7.55
CA ASP A 224 13.07 -16.60 8.80
C ASP A 224 11.55 -16.67 8.55
N PRO A 225 10.84 -17.70 9.02
CA PRO A 225 9.41 -17.78 8.86
C PRO A 225 8.62 -16.83 9.78
N PHE A 226 9.28 -16.08 10.67
CA PHE A 226 8.63 -15.13 11.57
C PHE A 226 9.26 -13.73 11.47
N ASP A 227 8.42 -12.70 11.36
CA ASP A 227 8.88 -11.31 11.34
C ASP A 227 9.29 -10.81 12.74
N ARG A 228 8.71 -11.40 13.79
CA ARG A 228 8.94 -11.09 15.21
C ARG A 228 8.71 -9.62 15.56
N ASN A 229 7.85 -8.92 14.81
CA ASN A 229 7.59 -7.52 15.06
C ASN A 229 6.76 -7.29 16.31
N ASN A 230 5.91 -8.25 16.71
CA ASN A 230 5.14 -8.18 17.92
C ASN A 230 5.96 -8.61 19.15
N ALA A 231 6.81 -7.71 19.66
CA ALA A 231 7.64 -7.93 20.84
C ALA A 231 8.53 -9.19 20.78
N GLY A 232 9.02 -9.56 19.59
CA GLY A 232 9.88 -10.73 19.42
C GLY A 232 9.15 -12.07 19.29
N ILE A 233 7.81 -12.08 19.35
CA ILE A 233 7.00 -13.31 19.34
C ILE A 233 7.00 -13.93 17.93
N ALA A 234 7.19 -15.25 17.87
CA ALA A 234 6.92 -16.03 16.67
C ALA A 234 5.41 -16.26 16.55
N GLU A 235 4.74 -15.46 15.73
CA GLU A 235 3.28 -15.54 15.56
C GLU A 235 2.88 -16.70 14.63
N ALA A 236 1.82 -17.42 15.00
CA ALA A 236 1.49 -18.70 14.37
C ALA A 236 0.88 -18.56 12.95
N ASP A 237 0.45 -17.36 12.56
CA ASP A 237 -0.04 -17.05 11.21
C ASP A 237 1.08 -16.74 10.21
N ASN A 238 2.26 -16.32 10.69
CA ASN A 238 3.39 -15.92 9.84
C ASN A 238 3.85 -17.03 8.86
N PRO A 239 3.99 -18.32 9.24
CA PRO A 239 4.43 -19.34 8.29
C PRO A 239 3.53 -19.44 7.06
N GLY A 240 2.20 -19.34 7.24
CA GLY A 240 1.26 -19.36 6.12
C GLY A 240 1.39 -18.14 5.20
N GLN A 241 1.56 -16.95 5.79
CA GLN A 241 1.78 -15.70 5.06
C GLN A 241 3.09 -15.73 4.26
N VAL A 242 4.17 -16.25 4.85
CA VAL A 242 5.48 -16.39 4.19
C VAL A 242 5.39 -17.36 3.02
N LEU A 243 4.75 -18.51 3.19
CA LEU A 243 4.56 -19.48 2.10
C LEU A 243 3.76 -18.85 0.94
N PHE A 244 2.70 -18.11 1.25
CA PHE A 244 1.97 -17.35 0.24
C PHE A 244 2.86 -16.30 -0.45
N LEU A 245 3.60 -15.47 0.29
CA LEU A 245 4.50 -14.47 -0.29
C LEU A 245 5.53 -15.10 -1.23
N VAL A 246 6.16 -16.21 -0.82
CA VAL A 246 7.11 -16.96 -1.65
C VAL A 246 6.46 -17.44 -2.94
N SER A 247 5.23 -17.95 -2.88
CA SER A 247 4.50 -18.44 -4.07
C SER A 247 4.31 -17.40 -5.17
N LEU A 248 4.39 -16.11 -4.83
CA LEU A 248 4.24 -15.02 -5.79
C LEU A 248 5.48 -14.80 -6.67
N VAL A 249 6.66 -15.30 -6.25
CA VAL A 249 7.94 -14.97 -6.91
C VAL A 249 8.91 -16.14 -7.05
N ALA A 250 8.66 -17.24 -6.36
CA ALA A 250 9.49 -18.44 -6.31
C ALA A 250 8.62 -19.69 -6.12
N ASP A 251 9.27 -20.84 -5.99
CA ASP A 251 8.63 -22.14 -5.78
C ASP A 251 8.96 -22.72 -4.40
N GLN A 252 8.56 -23.98 -4.18
CA GLN A 252 8.81 -24.73 -2.96
C GLN A 252 10.30 -24.93 -2.61
N ASN A 253 11.24 -24.67 -3.51
CA ASN A 253 12.69 -24.80 -3.26
C ASN A 253 13.29 -23.58 -2.57
N HIS A 254 12.51 -22.50 -2.36
CA HIS A 254 12.99 -21.33 -1.65
C HIS A 254 13.40 -21.69 -0.19
N PRO A 255 14.56 -21.25 0.32
CA PRO A 255 15.10 -21.75 1.59
C PRO A 255 14.18 -21.59 2.81
N VAL A 256 13.36 -20.53 2.86
CA VAL A 256 12.43 -20.35 3.99
C VAL A 256 11.30 -21.39 4.01
N VAL A 257 10.97 -22.03 2.88
CA VAL A 257 9.84 -22.96 2.81
C VAL A 257 10.04 -24.10 3.79
N GLN A 258 11.21 -24.76 3.75
CA GLN A 258 11.53 -25.81 4.70
C GLN A 258 11.56 -25.31 6.15
N SER A 259 12.13 -24.12 6.38
CA SER A 259 12.15 -23.51 7.71
C SER A 259 10.74 -23.22 8.25
N ALA A 260 9.83 -22.76 7.39
CA ALA A 260 8.44 -22.52 7.74
C ALA A 260 7.75 -23.83 8.11
N LEU A 261 7.89 -24.88 7.29
CA LEU A 261 7.31 -26.21 7.54
C LEU A 261 7.83 -26.83 8.85
N ASP A 262 9.14 -26.77 9.10
CA ASP A 262 9.72 -27.28 10.33
C ASP A 262 9.25 -26.52 11.57
N SER A 263 9.03 -25.21 11.44
CA SER A 263 8.55 -24.38 12.54
C SER A 263 7.11 -24.69 12.97
N LEU A 264 6.29 -25.32 12.12
CA LEU A 264 4.90 -25.67 12.44
C LEU A 264 4.78 -26.67 13.59
N LYS A 265 5.82 -27.46 13.86
CA LYS A 265 5.84 -28.45 14.94
C LYS A 265 5.54 -27.82 16.31
N GLN A 266 5.97 -26.57 16.53
CA GLN A 266 5.77 -25.89 17.81
C GLN A 266 4.33 -25.39 18.03
N PHE A 267 3.54 -25.23 16.96
CA PHE A 267 2.16 -24.74 17.02
C PHE A 267 1.12 -25.85 16.81
N LYS A 268 1.57 -27.05 16.46
CA LYS A 268 0.67 -28.14 16.08
C LYS A 268 -0.18 -28.59 17.26
N ARG A 269 -1.50 -28.57 17.08
CA ARG A 269 -2.47 -29.18 17.97
C ARG A 269 -3.35 -30.11 17.14
N GLU A 270 -3.18 -31.42 17.35
CA GLU A 270 -3.85 -32.45 16.56
C GLU A 270 -3.63 -32.25 15.04
N ASN A 271 -4.65 -31.80 14.33
CA ASN A 271 -4.66 -31.54 12.89
C ASN A 271 -4.77 -30.05 12.53
N TYR A 272 -4.58 -29.12 13.46
CA TYR A 272 -4.53 -27.67 13.20
C TYR A 272 -3.32 -27.01 13.88
N ILE A 273 -3.15 -25.71 13.68
CA ILE A 273 -2.12 -24.93 14.40
C ILE A 273 -2.77 -23.91 15.34
N ILE A 274 -2.13 -23.71 16.48
CA ILE A 274 -2.53 -22.73 17.49
C ILE A 274 -1.30 -22.10 18.14
N GLY A 275 -1.34 -20.78 18.27
CA GLY A 275 -0.35 -19.98 18.95
C GLY A 275 -0.84 -18.54 19.06
N LYS A 276 0.04 -17.59 19.36
CA LYS A 276 -0.34 -16.17 19.43
C LYS A 276 -0.32 -15.50 18.05
N THR A 277 -1.30 -14.63 17.82
CA THR A 277 -1.35 -13.60 16.79
C THR A 277 -1.99 -12.37 17.45
N ASP A 278 -1.34 -11.20 17.41
CA ASP A 278 -1.76 -9.99 18.13
C ASP A 278 -2.04 -10.23 19.63
N GLY A 279 -1.24 -11.11 20.25
CA GLY A 279 -1.31 -11.40 21.67
C GLY A 279 -2.39 -12.40 22.09
N ALA A 280 -3.24 -12.89 21.18
CA ALA A 280 -4.29 -13.87 21.46
C ALA A 280 -4.22 -15.10 20.52
N GLU A 281 -4.95 -16.17 20.88
CA GLU A 281 -5.02 -17.37 20.05
C GLU A 281 -6.11 -17.23 18.99
N HIS A 282 -5.74 -17.54 17.74
CA HIS A 282 -6.62 -17.45 16.57
C HIS A 282 -6.49 -18.71 15.68
N PRO A 283 -6.83 -19.90 16.18
CA PRO A 283 -6.51 -21.16 15.51
C PRO A 283 -7.23 -21.34 14.15
N VAL A 284 -8.40 -20.73 13.96
CA VAL A 284 -9.11 -20.76 12.66
C VAL A 284 -8.37 -19.89 11.66
N PHE A 285 -8.08 -18.64 12.03
CA PHE A 285 -7.38 -17.69 11.17
C PHE A 285 -5.95 -18.16 10.82
N GLN A 286 -5.20 -18.64 11.82
CA GLN A 286 -3.84 -19.16 11.66
C GLN A 286 -3.83 -20.38 10.73
N THR A 287 -4.77 -21.31 10.93
CA THR A 287 -4.86 -22.51 10.07
C THR A 287 -5.31 -22.17 8.65
N LYS A 288 -6.20 -21.17 8.45
CA LYS A 288 -6.56 -20.68 7.10
C LYS A 288 -5.34 -20.13 6.35
N TRP A 289 -4.53 -19.29 7.00
CA TRP A 289 -3.29 -18.78 6.42
C TRP A 289 -2.33 -19.91 6.04
N LEU A 290 -2.13 -20.88 6.94
CA LEU A 290 -1.27 -22.02 6.66
C LEU A 290 -1.75 -22.81 5.44
N LYS A 291 -3.02 -23.21 5.41
CA LYS A 291 -3.60 -23.98 4.29
C LYS A 291 -3.50 -23.21 2.98
N TYR A 292 -3.75 -21.90 3.00
CA TYR A 292 -3.63 -21.06 1.83
C TYR A 292 -2.17 -20.97 1.32
N GLY A 293 -1.21 -20.81 2.22
CA GLY A 293 0.22 -20.81 1.89
C GLY A 293 0.69 -22.14 1.30
N LEU A 294 0.29 -23.26 1.91
CA LEU A 294 0.57 -24.61 1.40
C LEU A 294 -0.01 -24.82 0.00
N LYS A 295 -1.30 -24.51 -0.17
CA LYS A 295 -2.02 -24.60 -1.46
C LYS A 295 -1.33 -23.76 -2.54
N SER A 296 -0.91 -22.54 -2.21
CA SER A 296 -0.28 -21.62 -3.17
C SER A 296 1.07 -22.13 -3.70
N LEU A 297 1.78 -22.96 -2.93
CA LEU A 297 3.05 -23.60 -3.34
C LEU A 297 2.88 -25.05 -3.83
N GLY A 298 1.65 -25.58 -3.87
CA GLY A 298 1.42 -26.98 -4.22
C GLY A 298 1.96 -27.98 -3.18
N LEU A 299 2.10 -27.55 -1.92
CA LEU A 299 2.60 -28.39 -0.83
C LEU A 299 1.49 -29.26 -0.24
N PRO A 300 1.82 -30.45 0.32
CA PRO A 300 0.84 -31.29 0.99
C PRO A 300 0.15 -30.59 2.16
N ASP A 301 -1.17 -30.76 2.25
CA ASP A 301 -1.99 -30.17 3.29
C ASP A 301 -2.70 -31.27 4.09
N THR A 302 -2.25 -31.48 5.33
CA THR A 302 -2.85 -32.42 6.29
C THR A 302 -3.69 -31.72 7.36
N TYR A 303 -3.90 -30.41 7.25
CA TYR A 303 -4.50 -29.60 8.30
C TYR A 303 -6.00 -29.44 8.11
N VAL A 304 -6.74 -29.37 9.22
CA VAL A 304 -8.19 -29.15 9.25
C VAL A 304 -8.46 -27.84 9.97
N ILE A 305 -9.28 -26.97 9.38
CA ILE A 305 -9.68 -25.73 10.04
C ILE A 305 -10.63 -26.10 11.20
N PRO A 306 -10.31 -25.74 12.45
CA PRO A 306 -11.15 -26.13 13.58
C PRO A 306 -12.52 -25.47 13.51
N ASN A 307 -13.58 -26.22 13.81
CA ASN A 307 -14.94 -25.70 13.82
C ASN A 307 -15.24 -24.99 15.15
N GLN A 308 -14.69 -23.79 15.33
CA GLN A 308 -14.90 -22.96 16.52
C GLN A 308 -14.95 -21.49 16.16
N TYR A 309 -15.50 -20.68 17.06
CA TYR A 309 -15.45 -19.23 16.92
C TYR A 309 -14.00 -18.72 17.04
N ASP A 310 -13.65 -17.78 16.17
CA ASP A 310 -12.39 -17.06 16.14
C ASP A 310 -12.67 -15.65 15.58
N SER A 311 -12.36 -14.62 16.36
CA SER A 311 -12.62 -13.24 15.97
C SER A 311 -11.85 -12.78 14.73
N TYR A 312 -10.77 -13.46 14.35
CA TYR A 312 -9.99 -13.15 13.15
C TYR A 312 -10.42 -13.98 11.94
N SER A 313 -11.32 -14.96 12.10
CA SER A 313 -11.78 -15.80 10.99
C SER A 313 -12.38 -14.98 9.83
N SER A 314 -13.01 -13.84 10.11
CA SER A 314 -13.62 -12.96 9.11
C SER A 314 -12.60 -12.04 8.42
N LEU A 315 -11.36 -11.97 8.90
CA LEU A 315 -10.29 -11.24 8.21
C LEU A 315 -9.75 -12.00 6.98
N PHE A 316 -10.20 -13.25 6.80
CA PHE A 316 -9.79 -14.13 5.70
C PHE A 316 -10.96 -14.34 4.75
N TRP A 317 -11.13 -13.45 3.77
CA TRP A 317 -12.32 -13.37 2.92
C TRP A 317 -12.15 -14.00 1.53
N TRP A 318 -10.94 -14.30 1.08
CA TRP A 318 -10.68 -14.77 -0.30
C TRP A 318 -10.72 -16.30 -0.48
N ASP A 319 -10.61 -17.08 0.60
CA ASP A 319 -10.70 -18.55 0.59
C ASP A 319 -11.22 -19.06 1.94
N TYR A 320 -11.62 -20.32 2.03
CA TYR A 320 -12.06 -20.97 3.27
C TYR A 320 -13.13 -20.18 4.06
N THR A 321 -14.09 -19.55 3.37
CA THR A 321 -15.13 -18.74 4.01
C THR A 321 -16.24 -19.59 4.64
N ALA A 322 -16.39 -20.85 4.19
CA ALA A 322 -17.40 -21.78 4.70
C ALA A 322 -17.07 -22.30 6.11
N GLU A 323 -15.80 -22.29 6.50
CA GLU A 323 -15.29 -22.74 7.80
C GLU A 323 -15.36 -21.65 8.88
N HIS A 324 -16.16 -20.61 8.65
CA HIS A 324 -16.40 -19.54 9.61
C HIS A 324 -17.54 -19.89 10.57
N VAL A 325 -17.26 -19.84 11.87
CA VAL A 325 -18.30 -19.87 12.91
C VAL A 325 -18.60 -18.44 13.34
N ALA A 326 -19.85 -18.03 13.16
CA ALA A 326 -20.30 -16.69 13.51
C ALA A 326 -20.12 -16.39 15.01
N GLY A 327 -19.80 -15.15 15.34
CA GLY A 327 -19.72 -14.67 16.71
C GLY A 327 -19.62 -13.16 16.79
N LYS A 328 -18.86 -12.64 17.77
CA LYS A 328 -18.79 -11.21 18.03
C LYS A 328 -18.00 -10.48 16.95
N LYS A 329 -18.65 -9.53 16.28
CA LYS A 329 -18.00 -8.64 15.29
C LYS A 329 -17.05 -7.63 15.96
N PHE A 330 -16.14 -7.05 15.18
CA PHE A 330 -15.28 -5.97 15.66
C PHE A 330 -16.11 -4.76 16.12
N GLY A 331 -15.74 -4.22 17.29
CA GLY A 331 -16.42 -3.07 17.88
C GLY A 331 -15.94 -1.73 17.31
N GLU A 332 -16.63 -0.66 17.71
CA GLU A 332 -16.32 0.71 17.27
C GLU A 332 -14.89 1.14 17.63
N GLU A 333 -14.40 0.79 18.83
CA GLU A 333 -13.02 1.12 19.24
C GLU A 333 -11.97 0.46 18.34
N SER A 334 -12.18 -0.80 17.96
CA SER A 334 -11.33 -1.50 16.99
C SER A 334 -11.41 -0.82 15.62
N SER A 335 -12.61 -0.45 15.16
CA SER A 335 -12.81 0.26 13.89
C SER A 335 -12.10 1.61 13.87
N MET A 336 -12.10 2.33 15.00
CA MET A 336 -11.39 3.61 15.12
C MET A 336 -9.88 3.44 15.05
N ASN A 337 -9.30 2.52 15.81
CA ASN A 337 -7.85 2.39 15.94
C ASN A 337 -7.20 1.53 14.84
N TYR A 338 -7.92 0.50 14.39
CA TYR A 338 -7.49 -0.54 13.46
C TYR A 338 -8.56 -0.78 12.39
N PRO A 339 -8.92 0.25 11.61
CA PRO A 339 -10.03 0.20 10.64
C PRO A 339 -9.92 -0.92 9.60
N TYR A 340 -8.72 -1.42 9.31
CA TYR A 340 -8.52 -2.57 8.44
C TYR A 340 -9.29 -3.82 8.91
N LEU A 341 -9.49 -3.99 10.22
CA LEU A 341 -10.23 -5.14 10.77
C LEU A 341 -11.72 -5.12 10.36
N THR A 342 -12.36 -3.94 10.42
CA THR A 342 -13.77 -3.80 10.02
C THR A 342 -13.93 -3.81 8.50
N TRP A 343 -12.97 -3.26 7.76
CA TRP A 343 -12.97 -3.37 6.29
C TRP A 343 -12.84 -4.80 5.79
N ALA A 344 -11.92 -5.60 6.38
CA ALA A 344 -11.79 -7.02 6.05
C ALA A 344 -13.06 -7.81 6.42
N GLU A 345 -13.66 -7.52 7.59
CA GLU A 345 -14.91 -8.15 8.01
C GLU A 345 -16.08 -7.79 7.08
N ASP A 346 -16.16 -6.55 6.60
CA ASP A 346 -17.14 -6.15 5.58
C ASP A 346 -16.88 -6.84 4.23
N HIS A 347 -15.62 -7.06 3.86
CA HIS A 347 -15.27 -7.82 2.65
C HIS A 347 -15.77 -9.25 2.75
N PHE A 348 -15.51 -9.90 3.89
CA PHE A 348 -16.02 -11.23 4.18
C PHE A 348 -17.54 -11.32 4.06
N TYR A 349 -18.28 -10.41 4.70
CA TYR A 349 -19.75 -10.43 4.71
C TYR A 349 -20.40 -9.82 3.45
N SER A 350 -19.63 -9.18 2.57
CA SER A 350 -20.16 -8.59 1.32
C SER A 350 -20.79 -9.61 0.38
N ARG A 351 -20.40 -10.88 0.52
CA ARG A 351 -20.89 -12.02 -0.26
C ARG A 351 -22.14 -12.68 0.32
N THR A 352 -22.66 -12.14 1.42
CA THR A 352 -23.91 -12.62 2.04
C THR A 352 -25.14 -11.90 1.45
N GLU A 353 -26.34 -12.43 1.70
CA GLU A 353 -27.59 -11.81 1.24
C GLU A 353 -27.83 -10.38 1.80
N LYS A 354 -27.16 -10.02 2.90
CA LYS A 354 -27.30 -8.73 3.58
C LYS A 354 -25.92 -8.11 3.87
N PRO A 355 -25.25 -7.57 2.85
CA PRO A 355 -23.94 -6.96 3.03
C PRO A 355 -24.04 -5.74 3.95
N GLU A 356 -23.20 -5.72 4.98
CA GLU A 356 -23.01 -4.56 5.84
C GLU A 356 -21.83 -3.71 5.33
N LYS A 357 -21.89 -2.40 5.58
CA LYS A 357 -20.86 -1.41 5.22
C LYS A 357 -20.45 -0.63 6.47
N ARG A 358 -19.82 -1.32 7.43
CA ARG A 358 -19.36 -0.76 8.72
C ARG A 358 -17.94 -0.20 8.67
N GLY A 359 -17.17 -0.45 7.61
CA GLY A 359 -15.83 0.06 7.39
C GLY A 359 -15.77 1.56 7.62
N MET A 360 -14.77 2.00 8.39
CA MET A 360 -14.66 3.38 8.81
C MET A 360 -13.93 4.22 7.77
N LEU A 361 -14.44 5.42 7.50
CA LEU A 361 -13.82 6.41 6.62
C LEU A 361 -13.46 7.68 7.39
N GLY A 362 -12.32 8.27 7.05
CA GLY A 362 -11.94 9.60 7.52
C GLY A 362 -12.76 10.72 6.88
N THR A 363 -12.92 11.84 7.58
CA THR A 363 -13.53 13.06 7.03
C THR A 363 -12.59 13.91 6.17
N ILE A 364 -11.28 13.61 6.17
CA ILE A 364 -10.27 14.28 5.34
C ILE A 364 -10.12 13.65 3.96
N ASP A 365 -9.71 14.43 2.96
CA ASP A 365 -9.60 13.96 1.57
C ASP A 365 -8.32 13.14 1.29
N TYR A 366 -7.30 13.25 2.15
CA TYR A 366 -6.05 12.49 2.07
C TYR A 366 -5.22 12.66 3.36
N PRO A 367 -4.54 11.61 3.84
CA PRO A 367 -4.66 10.20 3.42
C PRO A 367 -6.00 9.58 3.85
N LEU A 368 -6.42 8.51 3.17
CA LEU A 368 -7.66 7.78 3.41
C LEU A 368 -7.49 6.67 4.46
N SER A 369 -6.30 6.06 4.53
CA SER A 369 -6.01 4.98 5.45
C SER A 369 -5.18 5.44 6.65
N TRP A 370 -5.41 4.84 7.82
CA TRP A 370 -4.66 5.11 9.05
C TRP A 370 -4.61 3.89 9.98
N GLU A 371 -3.74 4.02 10.98
CA GLU A 371 -3.71 3.20 12.18
C GLU A 371 -3.49 4.11 13.39
N GLN A 372 -4.06 3.75 14.55
CA GLN A 372 -3.90 4.50 15.78
C GLN A 372 -3.58 3.62 16.98
N LYS A 373 -2.76 4.13 17.91
CA LYS A 373 -2.43 3.50 19.21
C LYS A 373 -1.78 2.11 19.10
N ALA A 374 -1.24 1.73 17.94
CA ALA A 374 -0.47 0.52 17.76
C ALA A 374 0.73 0.46 18.71
N SER A 375 0.95 -0.71 19.30
CA SER A 375 1.95 -0.89 20.36
C SER A 375 3.39 -0.85 19.84
N GLN A 376 3.61 -1.27 18.60
CA GLN A 376 4.94 -1.41 17.99
C GLN A 376 5.32 -0.23 17.08
N ALA A 377 4.43 0.74 16.87
CA ALA A 377 4.70 1.91 16.04
C ALA A 377 5.62 2.93 16.74
N HIS A 378 6.68 3.35 16.04
CA HIS A 378 7.57 4.42 16.49
C HIS A 378 7.03 5.81 16.12
N TYR A 379 5.98 6.25 16.83
CA TYR A 379 5.32 7.54 16.58
C TYR A 379 6.20 8.79 16.53
N PRO A 380 7.36 8.91 17.21
CA PRO A 380 8.22 10.08 17.04
C PRO A 380 8.63 10.35 15.59
N GLY A 381 8.66 9.34 14.72
CA GLY A 381 8.91 9.50 13.28
C GLY A 381 7.91 10.43 12.57
N LEU A 382 6.70 10.63 13.12
CA LEU A 382 5.69 11.55 12.58
C LEU A 382 6.00 13.03 12.85
N THR A 383 7.04 13.36 13.61
CA THR A 383 7.41 14.76 13.91
C THR A 383 7.70 15.56 12.64
N VAL A 384 8.15 14.91 11.57
CA VAL A 384 8.34 15.53 10.24
C VAL A 384 7.02 16.05 9.65
N LEU A 385 5.89 15.42 10.00
CA LEU A 385 4.55 15.85 9.63
C LEU A 385 3.98 16.79 10.67
N ASP A 386 3.67 16.32 11.88
CA ASP A 386 3.08 17.17 12.92
C ASP A 386 3.19 16.54 14.31
N LYS A 387 3.49 17.36 15.32
CA LYS A 387 3.57 16.90 16.71
C LYS A 387 2.21 16.45 17.26
N GLY A 388 1.11 16.97 16.71
CA GLY A 388 -0.25 16.55 17.02
C GLY A 388 -0.51 15.09 16.70
N PHE A 389 0.03 14.58 15.58
CA PHE A 389 -0.07 13.16 15.21
C PHE A 389 0.70 12.26 16.17
N VAL A 390 1.88 12.69 16.62
CA VAL A 390 2.66 11.98 17.65
C VAL A 390 1.85 11.87 18.96
N LYS A 391 1.27 12.98 19.42
CA LYS A 391 0.46 13.02 20.65
C LYS A 391 -0.77 12.12 20.55
N GLN A 392 -1.42 12.08 19.39
CA GLN A 392 -2.59 11.24 19.15
C GLN A 392 -2.24 9.78 18.86
N LYS A 393 -0.96 9.44 18.68
CA LYS A 393 -0.51 8.13 18.19
C LYS A 393 -1.23 7.72 16.90
N LEU A 394 -1.35 8.65 15.95
CA LEU A 394 -2.11 8.48 14.71
C LEU A 394 -1.15 8.48 13.51
N ALA A 395 -1.04 7.35 12.82
CA ALA A 395 -0.14 7.17 11.69
C ALA A 395 -0.92 7.13 10.37
N PHE A 396 -0.44 7.89 9.38
CA PHE A 396 -0.98 7.98 8.03
C PHE A 396 0.14 7.83 6.99
N PRO A 397 -0.11 7.20 5.83
CA PRO A 397 -1.16 6.20 5.57
C PRO A 397 -0.85 4.84 6.22
N HIS A 398 -1.80 3.91 6.30
CA HIS A 398 -1.54 2.53 6.76
C HIS A 398 -1.80 1.50 5.66
N SER A 399 -0.79 0.71 5.31
CA SER A 399 -0.81 -0.12 4.11
C SER A 399 -1.82 -1.27 4.16
N TRP A 400 -2.00 -1.97 5.28
CA TRP A 400 -3.05 -3.00 5.38
C TRP A 400 -4.44 -2.38 5.27
N HIS A 401 -4.68 -1.21 5.85
CA HIS A 401 -5.97 -0.54 5.74
C HIS A 401 -6.23 -0.08 4.30
N ALA A 402 -5.24 0.53 3.65
CA ALA A 402 -5.35 0.87 2.24
C ALA A 402 -5.61 -0.38 1.37
N ALA A 403 -4.95 -1.50 1.66
CA ALA A 403 -5.11 -2.76 0.92
C ALA A 403 -6.50 -3.38 1.08
N GLU A 404 -7.05 -3.47 2.30
CA GLU A 404 -8.40 -4.02 2.50
C GLU A 404 -9.47 -3.15 1.83
N MET A 405 -9.35 -1.81 1.98
CA MET A 405 -10.22 -0.89 1.26
C MET A 405 -10.10 -1.07 -0.25
N PHE A 406 -8.88 -1.19 -0.77
CA PHE A 406 -8.63 -1.36 -2.20
C PHE A 406 -9.29 -2.65 -2.71
N LEU A 407 -9.01 -3.79 -2.08
CA LEU A 407 -9.49 -5.10 -2.52
C LEU A 407 -11.02 -5.18 -2.48
N GLN A 408 -11.64 -4.66 -1.42
CA GLN A 408 -13.11 -4.63 -1.27
C GLN A 408 -13.81 -3.73 -2.31
N LEU A 409 -13.16 -2.64 -2.75
CA LEU A 409 -13.70 -1.72 -3.75
C LEU A 409 -13.34 -2.11 -5.18
N PHE A 410 -12.30 -2.93 -5.35
CA PHE A 410 -11.83 -3.43 -6.64
C PHE A 410 -12.60 -4.68 -7.09
N ASP A 411 -12.98 -5.55 -6.15
CA ASP A 411 -13.80 -6.75 -6.40
C ASP A 411 -15.25 -6.43 -6.83
N LYS A 412 -15.68 -5.16 -6.71
CA LYS A 412 -17.01 -4.66 -7.07
C LYS A 412 -16.98 -3.89 -8.37
#